data_AF-A0A5B9R2H1-F1
#
_entry.id   AF-A0A5B9R2H1-F1
#
_cell.length_a   1.000
_cell.length_b   1.000
_cell.length_c   1.000
_cell.angle_alpha   90.00
_cell.angle_beta   90.00
_cell.angle_gamma   90.00
#
_symmetry.space_group_name_H-M   'P 1'
#
loop_
_entity.id
_entity.type
_entity.pdbx_description
1 polymer ?
#
loop_
_entity_poly.entity_id
_entity_poly.type
_entity_poly.pdbx_seq_one_letter_code
_entity_poly.pdbx_strand_id
1 'polypeptide(L)'
;MSRKQSQPVYRIAKWSQVYETSESKRHKTLSWVSLPIDFGSNGYQSLVDEFGDEAPAMYGAWCALVGVAAQAPVRGVLACSKGNPYTMARVSRMTCFPVDVFERLLKWGTHEDVEWIEVVGSTDQPQHSPSPAPAAAQAATETQTQNAGLPNTTPPNKTKPNSHPQRAGIANGFEAEWQRWLDFRESIDGRRLDPIQAEAVLMELDRNGPEKAKRDIDFSIRKGARSILDSDHDFQKPKAREPTAAGKRGKLTEKLRAKGKYN
;
A
#
# COMPACT_ATOMS: atom_id res chain seq x y z
N MET A 1 1.97 -37.15 -29.67
CA MET A 1 1.94 -35.67 -29.63
C MET A 1 0.97 -35.23 -28.54
N SER A 2 1.45 -34.89 -27.33
CA SER A 2 0.57 -34.39 -26.26
C SER A 2 0.10 -32.97 -26.58
N ARG A 3 -1.22 -32.75 -26.65
CA ARG A 3 -1.80 -31.40 -26.67
C ARG A 3 -1.36 -30.67 -25.41
N LYS A 4 -0.63 -29.56 -25.55
CA LYS A 4 -0.48 -28.59 -24.45
C LYS A 4 -1.87 -28.08 -24.10
N GLN A 5 -2.36 -28.40 -22.91
CA GLN A 5 -3.56 -27.76 -22.39
C GLN A 5 -3.28 -26.26 -22.26
N SER A 6 -4.17 -25.45 -22.83
CA SER A 6 -4.09 -24.00 -22.73
C SER A 6 -4.42 -23.61 -21.29
N GLN A 7 -3.49 -22.92 -20.62
CA GLN A 7 -3.71 -22.42 -19.27
C GLN A 7 -4.71 -21.24 -19.33
N PRO A 8 -5.65 -21.13 -18.38
CA PRO A 8 -6.59 -20.02 -18.34
C PRO A 8 -5.87 -18.69 -18.07
N VAL A 9 -6.41 -17.59 -18.63
CA VAL A 9 -6.02 -16.24 -18.25
C VAL A 9 -6.88 -15.79 -17.07
N TYR A 10 -6.22 -15.34 -16.01
CA TYR A 10 -6.88 -14.81 -14.82
C TYR A 10 -6.89 -13.28 -14.82
N ARG A 11 -7.95 -12.71 -14.25
CA ARG A 11 -8.09 -11.27 -14.03
C ARG A 11 -8.59 -11.00 -12.61
N ILE A 12 -8.09 -9.94 -11.99
CA ILE A 12 -8.61 -9.45 -10.71
C ILE A 12 -9.95 -8.78 -10.95
N ALA A 13 -10.97 -9.27 -10.27
CA ALA A 13 -12.34 -8.81 -10.41
C ALA A 13 -12.47 -7.33 -10.04
N LYS A 14 -13.40 -6.64 -10.70
CA LYS A 14 -13.78 -5.25 -10.39
C LYS A 14 -12.56 -4.28 -10.36
N TRP A 15 -11.51 -4.57 -11.14
CA TRP A 15 -10.24 -3.83 -11.12
C TRP A 15 -10.42 -2.30 -11.15
N SER A 16 -11.14 -1.81 -12.16
CA SER A 16 -11.34 -0.38 -12.42
C SER A 16 -12.20 0.34 -11.38
N GLN A 17 -12.92 -0.42 -10.55
CA GLN A 17 -13.83 0.07 -9.50
C GLN A 17 -13.11 0.11 -8.14
N VAL A 18 -12.29 -0.90 -7.85
CA VAL A 18 -11.71 -1.13 -6.51
C VAL A 18 -10.24 -0.69 -6.42
N TYR A 19 -9.46 -0.91 -7.47
CA TYR A 19 -7.99 -0.76 -7.45
C TYR A 19 -7.50 0.45 -8.25
N GLU A 20 -8.40 1.14 -8.97
CA GLU A 20 -8.07 2.33 -9.73
C GLU A 20 -8.80 3.58 -9.24
N THR A 21 -8.03 4.61 -8.93
CA THR A 21 -8.53 5.95 -8.64
C THR A 21 -8.53 6.80 -9.91
N SER A 22 -9.20 7.96 -9.87
CA SER A 22 -9.14 8.94 -10.96
C SER A 22 -7.70 9.38 -11.28
N GLU A 23 -6.83 9.38 -10.27
CA GLU A 23 -5.40 9.68 -10.43
C GLU A 23 -4.66 8.53 -11.09
N SER A 24 -4.82 7.29 -10.59
CA SER A 24 -4.08 6.13 -11.12
C SER A 24 -4.43 5.82 -12.59
N LYS A 25 -5.65 6.13 -13.03
CA LYS A 25 -6.09 6.03 -14.43
C LYS A 25 -5.33 6.96 -15.38
N ARG A 26 -4.75 8.05 -14.90
CA ARG A 26 -4.00 9.03 -15.73
C ARG A 26 -2.57 8.61 -16.02
N HIS A 27 -2.02 7.70 -15.23
CA HIS A 27 -0.66 7.22 -15.40
C HIS A 27 -0.63 6.05 -16.40
N LYS A 28 0.46 5.88 -17.16
CA LYS A 28 0.67 4.70 -18.01
C LYS A 28 1.18 3.52 -17.18
N THR A 29 2.15 3.78 -16.32
CA THR A 29 2.73 2.81 -15.38
C THR A 29 2.34 3.18 -13.95
N LEU A 30 2.01 2.17 -13.14
CA LEU A 30 1.70 2.35 -11.72
C LEU A 30 2.91 1.98 -10.87
N SER A 31 3.33 2.88 -9.99
CA SER A 31 4.28 2.59 -8.92
C SER A 31 3.60 2.17 -7.61
N TRP A 32 2.28 2.33 -7.53
CA TRP A 32 1.45 1.98 -6.38
C TRP A 32 0.07 1.50 -6.84
N VAL A 33 -0.61 0.73 -6.01
CA VAL A 33 -1.99 0.26 -6.24
C VAL A 33 -2.80 0.52 -4.98
N SER A 34 -4.04 1.01 -5.11
CA SER A 34 -4.92 1.17 -3.95
C SER A 34 -5.44 -0.20 -3.52
N LEU A 35 -5.31 -0.51 -2.23
CA LEU A 35 -5.93 -1.68 -1.62
C LEU A 35 -7.09 -1.23 -0.73
N PRO A 36 -8.24 -1.92 -0.74
CA PRO A 36 -9.29 -1.69 0.24
C PRO A 36 -8.77 -1.89 1.66
N ILE A 37 -9.21 -1.02 2.56
CA ILE A 37 -8.91 -1.11 4.01
C ILE A 37 -10.06 -1.75 4.79
N ASP A 38 -11.16 -2.08 4.12
CA ASP A 38 -12.32 -2.70 4.73
C ASP A 38 -12.16 -4.22 4.77
N PHE A 39 -12.19 -4.75 5.99
CA PHE A 39 -12.13 -6.17 6.27
C PHE A 39 -13.53 -6.80 6.38
N GLY A 40 -14.60 -6.02 6.20
CA GLY A 40 -15.99 -6.51 6.22
C GLY A 40 -16.46 -7.19 4.92
N SER A 41 -15.63 -7.23 3.88
CA SER A 41 -16.01 -7.84 2.60
C SER A 41 -16.19 -9.36 2.70
N ASN A 42 -17.13 -9.91 1.93
CA ASN A 42 -17.40 -11.35 1.91
C ASN A 42 -16.14 -12.17 1.58
N GLY A 43 -15.37 -11.72 0.58
CA GLY A 43 -14.14 -12.41 0.20
C GLY A 43 -13.07 -12.38 1.30
N TYR A 44 -12.94 -11.29 2.07
CA TYR A 44 -11.99 -11.27 3.19
C TYR A 44 -12.43 -12.19 4.34
N GLN A 45 -13.71 -12.16 4.71
CA GLN A 45 -14.24 -13.05 5.76
C GLN A 45 -14.11 -14.52 5.35
N SER A 46 -14.48 -14.86 4.11
CA SER A 46 -14.31 -16.21 3.56
C SER A 46 -12.85 -16.65 3.50
N LEU A 47 -11.90 -15.74 3.28
CA LEU A 47 -10.46 -16.05 3.32
C LEU A 47 -10.03 -16.47 4.72
N VAL A 48 -10.50 -15.75 5.75
CA VAL A 48 -10.18 -16.08 7.15
C VAL A 48 -10.80 -17.42 7.54
N ASP A 49 -12.06 -17.66 7.15
CA ASP A 49 -12.77 -18.91 7.44
C ASP A 49 -12.13 -20.12 6.74
N GLU A 50 -11.74 -19.99 5.47
CA GLU A 50 -11.14 -21.08 4.68
C GLU A 50 -9.72 -21.44 5.15
N PHE A 51 -8.89 -20.43 5.43
CA PHE A 51 -7.45 -20.65 5.63
C PHE A 51 -6.99 -20.55 7.09
N GLY A 52 -7.83 -20.08 8.01
CA GLY A 52 -7.52 -20.04 9.45
C GLY A 52 -6.17 -19.38 9.75
N ASP A 53 -5.26 -20.12 10.37
CA ASP A 53 -3.91 -19.62 10.73
C ASP A 53 -3.05 -19.25 9.51
N GLU A 54 -3.34 -19.79 8.33
CA GLU A 54 -2.64 -19.45 7.08
C GLU A 54 -3.23 -18.20 6.38
N ALA A 55 -4.37 -17.69 6.85
CA ALA A 55 -5.04 -16.53 6.27
C ALA A 55 -4.10 -15.31 6.08
N PRO A 56 -3.22 -14.94 7.03
CA PRO A 56 -2.28 -13.85 6.82
C PRO A 56 -1.32 -14.07 5.65
N ALA A 57 -0.86 -15.31 5.44
CA ALA A 57 0.02 -15.66 4.32
C ALA A 57 -0.73 -15.60 2.99
N MET A 58 -1.98 -16.10 2.96
CA MET A 58 -2.86 -16.03 1.79
C MET A 58 -3.21 -14.59 1.41
N TYR A 59 -3.50 -13.74 2.40
CA TYR A 59 -3.76 -12.33 2.17
C TYR A 59 -2.49 -11.59 1.69
N GLY A 60 -1.32 -11.93 2.23
CA GLY A 60 -0.04 -11.43 1.73
C GLY A 60 0.19 -11.81 0.26
N ALA A 61 -0.08 -13.05 -0.11
CA ALA A 61 -0.01 -13.53 -1.49
C ALA A 61 -1.02 -12.81 -2.40
N TRP A 62 -2.24 -12.55 -1.91
CA TRP A 62 -3.24 -11.75 -2.62
C TRP A 62 -2.73 -10.33 -2.92
N CYS A 63 -2.22 -9.61 -1.92
CA CYS A 63 -1.64 -8.29 -2.12
C CYS A 63 -0.48 -8.31 -3.14
N ALA A 64 0.37 -9.33 -3.08
CA ALA A 64 1.45 -9.51 -4.05
C ALA A 64 0.93 -9.76 -5.47
N LEU A 65 -0.12 -10.58 -5.61
CA LEU A 65 -0.77 -10.87 -6.90
C LEU A 65 -1.39 -9.60 -7.50
N VAL A 66 -2.06 -8.79 -6.67
CA VAL A 66 -2.58 -7.46 -7.06
C VAL A 66 -1.46 -6.55 -7.56
N GLY A 67 -0.33 -6.52 -6.86
CA GLY A 67 0.86 -5.78 -7.29
C GLY A 67 1.39 -6.23 -8.66
N VAL A 68 1.46 -7.54 -8.91
CA VAL A 68 1.85 -8.10 -10.22
C VAL A 68 0.86 -7.70 -11.32
N ALA A 69 -0.44 -7.77 -11.04
CA ALA A 69 -1.49 -7.40 -11.99
C ALA A 69 -1.53 -5.89 -12.28
N ALA A 70 -1.13 -5.04 -11.32
CA ALA A 70 -1.00 -3.59 -11.53
C ALA A 70 0.08 -3.23 -12.56
N GLN A 71 1.12 -4.07 -12.66
CA GLN A 71 2.24 -3.89 -13.58
C GLN A 71 2.04 -4.63 -14.92
N ALA A 72 0.96 -5.38 -15.07
CA ALA A 72 0.67 -6.08 -16.32
C ALA A 72 0.29 -5.10 -17.45
N PRO A 73 0.55 -5.44 -18.72
CA PRO A 73 0.24 -4.56 -19.86
C PRO A 73 -1.23 -4.16 -19.94
N VAL A 74 -2.13 -5.09 -19.59
CA VAL A 74 -3.53 -4.79 -19.31
C VAL A 74 -3.71 -4.92 -17.80
N ARG A 75 -3.94 -3.80 -17.13
CA ARG A 75 -4.01 -3.77 -15.66
C ARG A 75 -5.11 -4.67 -15.13
N GLY A 76 -4.80 -5.36 -14.04
CA GLY A 76 -5.69 -6.34 -13.45
C GLY A 76 -5.69 -7.68 -14.19
N VAL A 77 -5.06 -7.82 -15.35
CA VAL A 77 -5.03 -9.09 -16.11
C VAL A 77 -3.65 -9.74 -15.96
N LEU A 78 -3.62 -10.99 -15.51
CA LEU A 78 -2.39 -11.75 -15.29
C LEU A 78 -1.88 -12.37 -16.60
N ALA A 79 -1.54 -11.52 -17.57
CA ALA A 79 -1.03 -11.92 -18.88
C ALA A 79 0.12 -11.03 -19.36
N CYS A 80 0.96 -11.59 -20.23
CA CYS A 80 1.99 -10.87 -20.95
C CYS A 80 1.38 -9.96 -22.03
N SER A 81 2.18 -9.08 -22.62
CA SER A 81 1.77 -8.20 -23.72
C SER A 81 1.27 -8.96 -24.96
N LYS A 82 1.72 -10.20 -25.14
CA LYS A 82 1.26 -11.10 -26.21
C LYS A 82 -0.04 -11.85 -25.87
N GLY A 83 -0.66 -11.57 -24.72
CA GLY A 83 -1.87 -12.26 -24.26
C GLY A 83 -1.62 -13.60 -23.55
N ASN A 84 -0.38 -14.10 -23.50
CA ASN A 84 -0.05 -15.35 -22.82
C ASN A 84 -0.22 -15.22 -21.30
N PRO A 85 -0.93 -16.13 -20.62
CA PRO A 85 -1.13 -16.08 -19.18
C PRO A 85 0.21 -16.17 -18.44
N TYR A 86 0.30 -15.50 -17.28
CA TYR A 86 1.41 -15.70 -16.36
C TYR A 86 1.33 -17.09 -15.73
N THR A 87 2.45 -17.81 -15.76
CA THR A 87 2.59 -19.06 -15.00
C THR A 87 2.79 -18.74 -13.52
N MET A 88 2.28 -19.57 -12.62
CA MET A 88 2.48 -19.36 -11.18
C MET A 88 3.95 -19.43 -10.78
N ALA A 89 4.75 -20.24 -11.47
CA ALA A 89 6.21 -20.22 -11.32
C ALA A 89 6.84 -18.84 -11.64
N ARG A 90 6.27 -18.08 -12.59
CA ARG A 90 6.72 -16.71 -12.86
C ARG A 90 6.29 -15.75 -11.76
N VAL A 91 5.03 -15.81 -11.35
CA VAL A 91 4.48 -14.94 -10.28
C VAL A 91 5.23 -15.17 -8.96
N SER A 92 5.48 -16.43 -8.60
CA SER A 92 6.29 -16.83 -7.45
C SER A 92 7.67 -16.19 -7.46
N ARG A 93 8.41 -16.27 -8.57
CA ARG A 93 9.75 -15.61 -8.68
C ARG A 93 9.69 -14.10 -8.55
N MET A 94 8.61 -13.46 -9.01
CA MET A 94 8.48 -11.99 -8.92
C MET A 94 8.15 -11.51 -7.51
N THR A 95 7.49 -12.35 -6.70
CA THR A 95 6.93 -11.97 -5.40
C THR A 95 7.62 -12.64 -4.22
N CYS A 96 8.46 -13.65 -4.49
CA CYS A 96 9.09 -14.52 -3.51
C CYS A 96 8.12 -15.36 -2.66
N PHE A 97 6.85 -15.46 -3.05
CA PHE A 97 5.90 -16.39 -2.44
C PHE A 97 5.98 -17.78 -3.08
N PRO A 98 5.75 -18.87 -2.33
CA PRO A 98 5.71 -20.23 -2.88
C PRO A 98 4.64 -20.41 -3.97
N VAL A 99 4.90 -21.29 -4.94
CA VAL A 99 3.98 -21.55 -6.07
C VAL A 99 2.65 -22.14 -5.58
N ASP A 100 2.71 -23.08 -4.64
CA ASP A 100 1.56 -23.76 -4.05
C ASP A 100 0.62 -22.78 -3.32
N VAL A 101 1.15 -21.70 -2.73
CA VAL A 101 0.34 -20.65 -2.12
C VAL A 101 -0.52 -19.95 -3.17
N PHE A 102 0.06 -19.60 -4.33
CA PHE A 102 -0.71 -18.99 -5.43
C PHE A 102 -1.70 -19.96 -6.07
N GLU A 103 -1.37 -21.24 -6.20
CA GLU A 103 -2.29 -22.23 -6.75
C GLU A 103 -3.51 -22.42 -5.85
N ARG A 104 -3.31 -22.49 -4.53
CA ARG A 104 -4.40 -22.53 -3.55
C ARG A 104 -5.23 -21.24 -3.57
N LEU A 105 -4.57 -20.08 -3.61
CA LEU A 105 -5.23 -18.78 -3.68
C LEU A 105 -6.05 -18.63 -4.97
N LEU A 106 -5.54 -19.05 -6.13
CA LEU A 106 -6.28 -18.99 -7.39
C LEU A 106 -7.49 -19.92 -7.37
N LYS A 107 -7.31 -21.15 -6.87
CA LYS A 107 -8.40 -22.12 -6.76
C LYS A 107 -9.54 -21.53 -5.92
N TRP A 108 -9.26 -21.05 -4.72
CA TRP A 108 -10.25 -20.44 -3.84
C TRP A 108 -10.80 -19.11 -4.38
N GLY A 109 -9.93 -18.21 -4.86
CA GLY A 109 -10.31 -16.86 -5.29
C GLY A 109 -11.16 -16.80 -6.55
N THR A 110 -11.24 -17.92 -7.30
CA THR A 110 -12.13 -18.10 -8.46
C THR A 110 -13.50 -18.67 -8.09
N HIS A 111 -13.76 -18.99 -6.81
CA HIS A 111 -15.08 -19.40 -6.36
C HIS A 111 -16.10 -18.27 -6.58
N GLU A 112 -17.31 -18.62 -7.00
CA GLU A 112 -18.39 -17.66 -7.32
C GLU A 112 -18.75 -16.78 -6.13
N ASP A 113 -18.64 -17.29 -4.90
CA ASP A 113 -18.98 -16.54 -3.69
C ASP A 113 -17.89 -15.53 -3.25
N VAL A 114 -16.65 -15.71 -3.72
CA VAL A 114 -15.50 -14.87 -3.32
C VAL A 114 -15.35 -13.67 -4.27
N GLU A 115 -15.57 -13.89 -5.57
CA GLU A 115 -15.48 -12.88 -6.63
C GLU A 115 -14.18 -12.03 -6.59
N TRP A 116 -13.04 -12.61 -6.19
CA TRP A 116 -11.76 -11.89 -6.23
C TRP A 116 -11.07 -12.04 -7.58
N ILE A 117 -11.25 -13.20 -8.25
CA ILE A 117 -10.54 -13.55 -9.48
C ILE A 117 -11.53 -14.08 -10.51
N GLU A 118 -11.52 -13.48 -11.70
CA GLU A 118 -12.27 -13.86 -12.88
C GLU A 118 -11.39 -14.69 -13.83
N VAL A 119 -11.98 -15.70 -14.47
CA VAL A 119 -11.35 -16.45 -15.57
C VAL A 119 -11.79 -15.84 -16.90
N VAL A 120 -10.86 -15.20 -17.63
CA VAL A 120 -11.15 -14.44 -18.87
C VAL A 120 -11.05 -15.31 -20.14
N GLY A 121 -10.87 -16.63 -19.97
CA GLY A 121 -10.80 -17.60 -21.08
C GLY A 121 -9.37 -17.89 -21.54
N SER A 122 -9.19 -19.06 -22.15
CA SER A 122 -7.95 -19.50 -22.81
C SER A 122 -7.75 -18.72 -24.11
N THR A 123 -6.50 -18.34 -24.38
CA THR A 123 -6.09 -17.44 -25.46
C THR A 123 -6.37 -17.99 -26.87
N ASP A 124 -7.62 -17.90 -27.32
CA ASP A 124 -7.96 -17.69 -28.73
C ASP A 124 -8.34 -16.22 -28.90
N GLN A 125 -7.79 -15.56 -29.91
CA GLN A 125 -7.53 -14.13 -29.98
C GLN A 125 -8.78 -13.23 -30.28
N PRO A 126 -8.63 -11.90 -30.44
CA PRO A 126 -9.26 -10.86 -29.62
C PRO A 126 -10.55 -10.26 -30.21
N GLN A 127 -11.50 -9.86 -29.36
CA GLN A 127 -12.45 -8.80 -29.70
C GLN A 127 -12.39 -7.65 -28.70
N HIS A 128 -11.63 -6.63 -29.10
CA HIS A 128 -11.91 -5.25 -28.69
C HIS A 128 -13.28 -4.88 -29.26
N SER A 129 -14.34 -5.04 -28.46
CA SER A 129 -15.58 -4.30 -28.66
C SER A 129 -15.45 -2.98 -27.90
N PRO A 130 -15.32 -1.83 -28.56
CA PRO A 130 -15.48 -0.55 -27.89
C PRO A 130 -16.93 -0.43 -27.42
N SER A 131 -17.14 -0.33 -26.11
CA SER A 131 -18.42 0.02 -25.52
C SER A 131 -18.88 1.39 -26.08
N PRO A 132 -20.12 1.53 -26.58
CA PRO A 132 -20.59 2.78 -27.16
C PRO A 132 -20.80 3.82 -26.06
N ALA A 133 -20.08 4.94 -26.14
CA ALA A 133 -20.40 6.15 -25.39
C ALA A 133 -21.56 6.89 -26.08
N PRO A 134 -22.44 7.58 -25.33
CA PRO A 134 -23.60 8.27 -25.90
C PRO A 134 -23.18 9.56 -26.61
N ALA A 135 -23.83 9.82 -27.75
CA ALA A 135 -23.60 10.96 -28.62
C ALA A 135 -24.30 12.24 -28.13
N ALA A 136 -23.55 13.35 -28.09
CA ALA A 136 -23.98 14.73 -28.31
C ALA A 136 -22.71 15.60 -28.46
N ALA A 137 -22.32 16.03 -29.68
CA ALA A 137 -22.55 17.39 -30.24
C ALA A 137 -21.92 18.52 -29.38
N GLN A 138 -21.02 19.41 -29.82
CA GLN A 138 -20.62 19.91 -31.13
C GLN A 138 -19.27 20.68 -31.03
N ALA A 139 -18.56 20.73 -32.15
CA ALA A 139 -17.74 21.83 -32.73
C ALA A 139 -16.81 22.70 -31.85
N ALA A 140 -15.50 22.70 -32.19
CA ALA A 140 -14.78 23.90 -32.66
C ALA A 140 -13.32 23.58 -33.06
N THR A 141 -13.05 23.84 -34.34
CA THR A 141 -11.87 24.51 -34.92
C THR A 141 -10.46 23.96 -34.69
N GLU A 142 -9.88 23.61 -35.84
CA GLU A 142 -8.46 23.43 -36.14
C GLU A 142 -7.56 24.55 -35.58
N THR A 143 -6.44 24.18 -34.97
CA THR A 143 -5.18 24.89 -35.18
C THR A 143 -4.03 23.89 -35.14
N GLN A 144 -3.41 23.67 -36.29
CA GLN A 144 -2.14 22.99 -36.41
C GLN A 144 -1.05 23.89 -35.81
N THR A 145 -0.36 23.40 -34.78
CA THR A 145 0.93 23.96 -34.37
C THR A 145 1.96 22.85 -34.43
N GLN A 146 2.84 22.97 -35.41
CA GLN A 146 4.09 22.24 -35.51
C GLN A 146 4.93 22.52 -34.25
N ASN A 147 5.32 21.49 -33.51
CA ASN A 147 6.37 21.61 -32.51
C ASN A 147 7.54 20.71 -32.92
N ALA A 148 8.62 21.40 -33.31
CA ALA A 148 9.93 20.86 -33.60
C ALA A 148 10.50 20.09 -32.39
N GLY A 149 11.36 19.12 -32.71
CA GLY A 149 11.94 18.19 -31.75
C GLY A 149 12.71 18.85 -30.60
N LEU A 150 12.46 18.32 -29.40
CA LEU A 150 13.32 18.48 -28.25
C LEU A 150 14.09 17.17 -28.04
N PRO A 151 15.43 17.21 -27.88
CA PRO A 151 16.20 16.00 -27.64
C PRO A 151 15.83 15.40 -26.29
N ASN A 152 15.55 14.10 -26.33
CA ASN A 152 15.31 13.23 -25.19
C ASN A 152 16.61 13.14 -24.36
N THR A 153 16.75 14.02 -23.37
CA THR A 153 17.82 13.94 -22.36
C THR A 153 17.29 13.12 -21.19
N THR A 154 17.35 11.80 -21.33
CA THR A 154 17.24 10.91 -20.19
C THR A 154 18.47 11.13 -19.31
N PRO A 155 18.35 11.58 -18.05
CA PRO A 155 19.51 11.69 -17.18
C PRO A 155 20.10 10.29 -16.95
N PRO A 156 21.43 10.12 -17.03
CA PRO A 156 22.04 8.82 -16.80
C PRO A 156 21.77 8.37 -15.37
N ASN A 157 21.34 7.11 -15.26
CA ASN A 157 21.13 6.40 -14.01
C ASN A 157 22.43 6.41 -13.18
N LYS A 158 22.51 7.30 -12.19
CA LYS A 158 23.57 7.34 -11.19
C LYS A 158 23.22 6.44 -10.01
N THR A 159 23.06 5.14 -10.25
CA THR A 159 23.22 4.16 -9.17
C THR A 159 24.71 3.87 -9.02
N LYS A 160 25.41 4.80 -8.35
CA LYS A 160 26.62 4.41 -7.62
C LYS A 160 26.14 3.88 -6.26
N PRO A 161 26.73 2.81 -5.71
CA PRO A 161 26.52 2.49 -4.30
C PRO A 161 26.99 3.71 -3.50
N ASN A 162 26.06 4.39 -2.83
CA ASN A 162 26.40 5.43 -1.86
C ASN A 162 27.12 4.74 -0.69
N SER A 163 28.43 4.58 -0.82
CA SER A 163 29.31 4.56 0.35
C SER A 163 29.36 5.99 0.86
N HIS A 164 28.33 6.40 1.62
CA HIS A 164 28.47 7.58 2.44
C HIS A 164 29.61 7.30 3.43
N PRO A 165 30.68 8.11 3.44
CA PRO A 165 31.64 8.01 4.52
C PRO A 165 30.87 8.23 5.81
N GLN A 166 31.02 7.32 6.78
CA GLN A 166 30.54 7.48 8.14
C GLN A 166 31.08 8.80 8.71
N ARG A 167 30.41 9.91 8.44
CA ARG A 167 30.49 11.09 9.29
C ARG A 167 29.55 10.78 10.42
N ALA A 168 30.08 10.22 11.49
CA ALA A 168 29.41 10.30 12.78
C ALA A 168 29.10 11.79 13.01
N GLY A 169 27.83 12.17 12.84
CA GLY A 169 27.34 13.46 13.32
C GLY A 169 27.60 13.46 14.81
N ILE A 170 28.63 14.17 15.24
CA ILE A 170 29.02 14.23 16.65
C ILE A 170 27.87 14.95 17.34
N ALA A 171 27.30 14.32 18.37
CA ALA A 171 26.21 14.85 19.19
C ALA A 171 26.69 16.03 20.05
N ASN A 172 27.14 17.11 19.40
CA ASN A 172 27.94 18.17 19.99
C ASN A 172 27.21 18.80 21.18
N GLY A 173 27.72 18.55 22.38
CA GLY A 173 27.21 19.11 23.63
C GLY A 173 26.06 18.35 24.28
N PHE A 174 25.70 17.15 23.79
CA PHE A 174 24.73 16.23 24.40
C PHE A 174 25.11 14.75 24.19
N GLU A 175 26.41 14.46 24.05
CA GLU A 175 26.95 13.14 23.73
C GLU A 175 26.61 12.10 24.79
N ALA A 176 26.65 12.51 26.06
CA ALA A 176 26.37 11.63 27.19
C ALA A 176 24.88 11.20 27.21
N GLU A 177 23.98 12.13 26.96
CA GLU A 177 22.54 11.87 26.87
C GLU A 177 22.22 11.00 25.65
N TRP A 178 22.88 11.26 24.52
CA TRP A 178 22.72 10.43 23.33
C TRP A 178 23.15 8.98 23.57
N GLN A 179 24.29 8.76 24.24
CA GLN A 179 24.72 7.40 24.58
C GLN A 179 23.72 6.73 25.54
N ARG A 180 23.21 7.45 26.54
CA ARG A 180 22.17 6.94 27.45
C ARG A 180 20.90 6.54 26.70
N TRP A 181 20.51 7.28 25.67
CA TRP A 181 19.37 6.93 24.82
C TRP A 181 19.62 5.64 24.03
N LEU A 182 20.81 5.47 23.45
CA LEU A 182 21.17 4.24 22.72
C LEU A 182 21.15 3.03 23.64
N ASP A 183 21.74 3.13 24.83
CA ASP A 183 21.76 2.05 25.83
C ASP A 183 20.33 1.69 26.27
N PHE A 184 19.49 2.70 26.49
CA PHE A 184 18.08 2.51 26.81
C PHE A 184 17.31 1.81 25.67
N ARG A 185 17.52 2.20 24.42
CA ARG A 185 16.91 1.56 23.25
C ARG A 185 17.34 0.10 23.11
N GLU A 186 18.63 -0.18 23.29
CA GLU A 186 19.16 -1.54 23.28
C GLU A 186 18.53 -2.39 24.41
N SER A 187 18.30 -1.80 25.60
CA SER A 187 17.66 -2.49 26.72
C SER A 187 16.19 -2.87 26.47
N ILE A 188 15.44 -2.06 25.70
CA ILE A 188 14.01 -2.30 25.42
C ILE A 188 13.82 -3.21 24.21
N ASP A 189 14.52 -2.95 23.11
CA ASP A 189 14.31 -3.66 21.85
C ASP A 189 15.22 -4.89 21.70
N GLY A 190 16.21 -5.06 22.58
CA GLY A 190 17.21 -6.13 22.51
C GLY A 190 18.13 -6.03 21.29
N ARG A 191 18.12 -4.89 20.60
CA ARG A 191 18.90 -4.62 19.39
C ARG A 191 19.38 -3.17 19.41
N ARG A 192 20.57 -2.95 18.87
CA ARG A 192 21.10 -1.61 18.63
C ARG A 192 20.31 -0.90 17.54
N LEU A 193 20.16 0.41 17.70
CA LEU A 193 19.56 1.27 16.68
C LEU A 193 20.39 1.21 15.41
N ASP A 194 19.73 1.09 14.26
CA ASP A 194 20.40 1.07 12.96
C ASP A 194 21.22 2.37 12.77
N PRO A 195 22.46 2.30 12.25
CA PRO A 195 23.31 3.49 12.12
C PRO A 195 22.68 4.63 11.31
N ILE A 196 21.90 4.31 10.27
CA ILE A 196 21.26 5.31 9.42
C ILE A 196 20.11 5.97 10.19
N GLN A 197 19.36 5.17 10.96
CA GLN A 197 18.31 5.70 11.83
C GLN A 197 18.88 6.57 12.95
N ALA A 198 19.99 6.15 13.56
CA ALA A 198 20.68 6.89 14.60
C ALA A 198 21.16 8.26 14.08
N GLU A 199 21.73 8.31 12.88
CA GLU A 199 22.16 9.55 12.24
C GLU A 199 20.98 10.49 11.94
N ALA A 200 19.86 9.97 11.45
CA ALA A 200 18.67 10.78 11.17
C ALA A 200 18.12 11.44 12.44
N VAL A 201 18.06 10.69 13.56
CA VAL A 201 17.62 11.23 14.86
C VAL A 201 18.61 12.27 15.39
N LEU A 202 19.91 12.03 15.24
CA LEU A 202 20.95 13.00 15.63
C LEU A 202 20.84 14.31 14.86
N MET A 203 20.60 14.26 13.55
CA MET A 203 20.41 15.46 12.72
C MET A 203 19.20 16.28 13.18
N GLU A 204 18.12 15.62 13.60
CA GLU A 204 16.94 16.31 14.12
C GLU A 204 17.19 16.96 15.49
N LEU A 205 17.90 16.25 16.37
CA LEU A 205 18.25 16.76 17.70
C LEU A 205 19.23 17.94 17.63
N ASP A 206 20.25 17.85 16.77
CA ASP A 206 21.22 18.92 16.55
C ASP A 206 20.55 20.20 16.03
N ARG A 207 19.59 20.06 15.10
CA ARG A 207 18.79 21.18 14.57
C ARG A 207 18.05 21.95 15.68
N ASN A 208 17.65 21.27 16.75
CA ASN A 208 16.89 21.84 17.85
C ASN A 208 17.78 22.46 18.94
N GLY A 209 19.10 22.25 18.87
CA GLY A 209 20.09 22.72 19.83
C GLY A 209 20.29 21.78 21.03
N PRO A 210 21.50 21.78 21.63
CA PRO A 210 21.93 20.76 22.58
C PRO A 210 21.07 20.72 23.84
N GLU A 211 20.67 21.87 24.38
CA GLU A 211 19.87 21.94 25.61
C GLU A 211 18.45 21.41 25.42
N LYS A 212 17.87 21.59 24.22
CA LYS A 212 16.56 21.00 23.91
C LYS A 212 16.70 19.49 23.69
N ALA A 213 17.72 19.06 22.95
CA ALA A 213 18.01 17.64 22.72
C ALA A 213 18.15 16.85 24.03
N LYS A 214 18.88 17.39 25.03
CA LYS A 214 18.99 16.78 26.36
C LYS A 214 17.62 16.56 27.02
N ARG A 215 16.76 17.58 27.02
CA ARG A 215 15.43 17.51 27.61
C ARG A 215 14.54 16.49 26.90
N ASP A 216 14.54 16.50 25.57
CA ASP A 216 13.76 15.58 24.75
C ASP A 216 14.21 14.12 25.00
N ILE A 217 15.52 13.87 25.05
CA ILE A 217 16.08 12.56 25.37
C ILE A 217 15.67 12.10 26.78
N ASP A 218 15.92 12.91 27.81
CA ASP A 218 15.59 12.55 29.19
C ASP A 218 14.09 12.31 29.37
N PHE A 219 13.26 13.13 28.70
CA PHE A 219 11.82 12.96 28.70
C PHE A 219 11.41 11.64 28.06
N SER A 220 11.99 11.30 26.90
CA SER A 220 11.71 10.07 26.16
C SER A 220 12.08 8.81 26.95
N ILE A 221 13.26 8.83 27.59
CA ILE A 221 13.72 7.75 28.48
C ILE A 221 12.73 7.59 29.65
N ARG A 222 12.38 8.70 30.32
CA ARG A 222 11.45 8.68 31.47
C ARG A 222 10.08 8.14 31.10
N LYS A 223 9.63 8.36 29.86
CA LYS A 223 8.33 7.89 29.35
C LYS A 223 8.34 6.46 28.84
N GLY A 224 9.48 5.80 28.76
CA GLY A 224 9.53 4.46 28.17
C GLY A 224 9.37 4.49 26.65
N ALA A 225 9.61 5.63 25.99
CA ALA A 225 9.24 5.83 24.60
C ALA A 225 10.19 5.08 23.63
N ARG A 226 9.66 4.60 22.51
CA ARG A 226 10.46 3.96 21.45
C ARG A 226 11.07 4.97 20.47
N SER A 227 10.59 6.21 20.48
CA SER A 227 11.07 7.33 19.67
C SER A 227 11.35 8.54 20.57
N ILE A 228 12.17 9.47 20.09
CA ILE A 228 12.35 10.75 20.79
C ILE A 228 11.04 11.54 20.71
N LEU A 229 10.52 11.92 21.87
CA LEU A 229 9.33 12.74 22.05
C LEU A 229 9.72 14.19 22.29
N ASP A 230 8.92 15.11 21.78
CA ASP A 230 9.11 16.55 21.99
C ASP A 230 8.62 16.94 23.39
N SER A 231 9.54 17.38 24.26
CA SER A 231 9.20 17.74 25.63
C SER A 231 8.18 18.88 25.74
N ASP A 232 8.07 19.72 24.71
CA ASP A 232 7.26 20.94 24.76
C ASP A 232 5.81 20.74 24.29
N HIS A 233 5.55 19.74 23.43
CA HIS A 233 4.25 19.60 22.73
C HIS A 233 3.47 18.31 23.07
N ASP A 234 4.11 17.26 23.57
CA ASP A 234 3.45 15.94 23.74
C ASP A 234 2.50 15.82 24.95
N PHE A 235 2.29 16.89 25.72
CA PHE A 235 1.37 16.91 26.86
C PHE A 235 -0.09 17.23 26.48
N GLN A 236 -0.35 17.71 25.27
CA GLN A 236 -1.71 18.00 24.84
C GLN A 236 -2.36 16.73 24.31
N LYS A 237 -2.75 15.84 25.23
CA LYS A 237 -3.78 14.84 24.94
C LYS A 237 -4.96 15.63 24.38
N PRO A 238 -5.36 15.46 23.10
CA PRO A 238 -6.44 16.25 22.54
C PRO A 238 -7.62 16.11 23.47
N LYS A 239 -8.03 17.24 24.08
CA LYS A 239 -9.23 17.31 24.93
C LYS A 239 -10.31 16.60 24.13
N ALA A 240 -10.83 15.49 24.65
CA ALA A 240 -11.86 14.71 23.98
C ALA A 240 -12.88 15.70 23.43
N ARG A 241 -13.01 15.76 22.09
CA ARG A 241 -13.93 16.68 21.42
C ARG A 241 -15.28 16.52 22.13
N GLU A 242 -15.75 17.59 22.77
CA GLU A 242 -17.08 17.57 23.35
C GLU A 242 -18.06 17.14 22.24
N PRO A 243 -18.93 16.16 22.51
CA PRO A 243 -19.85 15.67 21.49
C PRO A 243 -20.71 16.85 21.05
N THR A 244 -20.54 17.27 19.80
CA THR A 244 -21.38 18.29 19.19
C THR A 244 -22.84 17.87 19.27
N ALA A 245 -23.74 18.84 19.44
CA ALA A 245 -25.18 18.62 19.66
C ALA A 245 -25.87 17.72 18.62
N ALA A 246 -25.24 17.50 17.45
CA ALA A 246 -25.68 16.55 16.44
C ALA A 246 -25.67 15.08 16.91
N GLY A 247 -24.79 14.70 17.84
CA GLY A 247 -24.68 13.33 18.37
C GLY A 247 -25.76 12.95 19.39
N LYS A 248 -26.50 13.92 19.96
CA LYS A 248 -27.59 13.64 20.91
C LYS A 248 -28.90 13.20 20.23
N ARG A 249 -29.07 13.48 18.93
CA ARG A 249 -30.31 13.12 18.19
C ARG A 249 -30.41 11.63 17.87
N GLY A 250 -29.29 10.91 17.71
CA GLY A 250 -29.29 9.47 17.43
C GLY A 250 -29.67 8.59 18.62
N LYS A 251 -29.40 9.03 19.87
CA LYS A 251 -29.71 8.24 21.07
C LYS A 251 -31.16 8.40 21.56
N LEU A 252 -31.90 9.40 21.07
CA LEU A 252 -33.32 9.56 21.43
C LEU A 252 -34.24 8.71 20.54
N THR A 253 -33.89 8.55 19.25
CA THR A 253 -34.68 7.75 18.30
C THR A 253 -34.58 6.25 18.60
N GLU A 254 -33.44 5.76 19.08
CA GLU A 254 -33.28 4.37 19.48
C GLU A 254 -34.06 4.02 20.76
N LYS A 255 -34.14 4.94 21.72
CA LYS A 255 -34.97 4.79 22.94
C LYS A 255 -36.48 4.91 22.67
N LEU A 256 -36.90 5.60 21.61
CA LEU A 256 -38.31 5.73 21.25
C LEU A 256 -38.81 4.56 20.40
N ARG A 257 -37.96 3.95 19.57
CA ARG A 257 -38.31 2.74 18.79
C ARG A 257 -38.48 1.49 19.68
N ALA A 258 -37.76 1.40 20.79
CA ALA A 258 -37.93 0.33 21.79
C ALA A 258 -39.24 0.44 22.60
N LYS A 259 -40.00 1.54 22.48
CA LYS A 259 -41.24 1.78 23.25
C LYS A 259 -42.54 1.63 22.44
N GLY A 260 -42.49 1.06 21.24
CA GLY A 260 -43.70 0.64 20.52
C GLY A 260 -44.72 1.75 20.26
N LYS A 261 -44.26 3.00 20.07
CA LYS A 261 -45.11 4.13 19.68
C LYS A 261 -44.57 4.69 18.38
N TYR A 262 -45.05 4.15 17.26
CA TYR A 262 -45.29 4.79 15.96
C TYR A 262 -45.56 3.66 14.96
N ASN A 263 -46.84 3.51 14.58
CA ASN A 263 -47.21 2.98 13.27
C ASN A 263 -47.26 4.16 12.30
#